data_AF-A0A2T5RIW3-F1
#
_entry.id   AF-A0A2T5RIW3-F1
#
_cell.length_a   1.000
_cell.length_b   1.000
_cell.length_c   1.000
_cell.angle_alpha   90.00
_cell.angle_beta   90.00
_cell.angle_gamma   90.00
#
_symmetry.space_group_name_H-M   'P 1'
#
loop_
_entity.id
_entity.type
_entity.pdbx_description
1 polymer ?
#
loop_
_entity_poly.entity_id
_entity_poly.type
_entity_poly.pdbx_seq_one_letter_code
_entity_poly.pdbx_strand_id
1 'polypeptide(L)'
;MKTRELTHTAISLSLITISFILFKGSTNVFNAVTIPTILYLNYSKFSLREYSTLVLLSFIMALLFFFQQLFFIFFYAVMAVLIKRILRQNYSKFFSFLILAVGFGGGFYLTLTLTDTILGTALRNVLASVAAGNSILLILLYSFTSSFVAAALILIIPEIDKRL
;
A
#
# COMPACT_ATOMS: atom_id res chain seq x y z
N MET A 1 -22.24 12.64 1.81
CA MET A 1 -21.01 13.05 2.51
C MET A 1 -21.24 14.44 3.08
N LYS A 2 -20.94 14.60 4.36
CA LYS A 2 -20.89 15.90 5.04
C LYS A 2 -19.66 16.67 4.58
N THR A 3 -19.66 17.99 4.73
CA THR A 3 -18.54 18.87 4.30
C THR A 3 -17.20 18.42 4.87
N ARG A 4 -17.16 18.01 6.14
CA ARG A 4 -15.94 17.52 6.79
C ARG A 4 -15.39 16.24 6.14
N GLU A 5 -16.24 15.30 5.76
CA GLU A 5 -15.85 14.05 5.07
C GLU A 5 -15.33 14.34 3.67
N LEU A 6 -15.92 15.30 2.96
CA LEU A 6 -15.43 15.78 1.66
C LEU A 6 -14.03 16.37 1.79
N THR A 7 -13.79 17.23 2.79
CA THR A 7 -12.47 17.79 3.05
C THR A 7 -11.44 16.71 3.38
N HIS A 8 -11.77 15.75 4.24
CA HIS A 8 -10.87 14.62 4.56
C HIS A 8 -10.57 13.75 3.33
N THR A 9 -11.56 13.51 2.48
CA THR A 9 -11.40 12.76 1.24
C THR A 9 -10.47 13.49 0.27
N ALA A 10 -10.67 14.80 0.09
CA ALA A 10 -9.82 15.63 -0.75
C ALA A 10 -8.36 15.63 -0.25
N ILE A 11 -8.14 15.84 1.05
CA ILE A 11 -6.81 15.77 1.65
C ILE A 11 -6.16 14.39 1.42
N SER A 12 -6.92 13.31 1.62
CA SER A 12 -6.41 11.95 1.44
C SER A 12 -6.03 11.66 0.00
N LEU A 13 -6.86 12.09 -0.96
CA LEU A 13 -6.54 12.00 -2.39
C LEU A 13 -5.30 12.81 -2.75
N SER A 14 -5.15 14.02 -2.21
CA SER A 14 -3.96 14.85 -2.40
C SER A 14 -2.71 14.16 -1.85
N LEU A 15 -2.77 13.58 -0.65
CA LEU A 15 -1.64 12.87 -0.06
C LEU A 15 -1.24 11.62 -0.86
N ILE A 16 -2.22 10.83 -1.31
CA ILE A 16 -1.96 9.68 -2.20
C ILE A 16 -1.30 10.15 -3.50
N THR A 17 -1.83 11.21 -4.10
CA THR A 17 -1.30 11.81 -5.34
C THR A 17 0.13 12.30 -5.16
N ILE A 18 0.41 13.06 -4.09
CA ILE A 18 1.75 13.55 -3.75
C ILE A 18 2.70 12.37 -3.53
N SER A 19 2.26 11.31 -2.86
CA SER A 19 3.06 10.11 -2.63
C SER A 19 3.48 9.48 -3.97
N PHE A 20 2.56 9.33 -4.92
CA PHE A 20 2.89 8.83 -6.26
C PHE A 20 3.80 9.75 -7.08
N ILE A 21 3.73 11.06 -6.88
CA ILE A 21 4.61 12.03 -7.54
C ILE A 21 6.03 11.92 -6.97
N LEU A 22 6.16 11.90 -5.64
CA LEU A 22 7.45 11.93 -4.94
C LEU A 22 8.18 10.59 -4.96
N PHE A 23 7.45 9.50 -4.72
CA PHE A 23 8.04 8.18 -4.52
C PHE A 23 7.96 7.36 -5.80
N LYS A 24 9.04 7.42 -6.58
CA LYS A 24 9.21 6.69 -7.85
C LYS A 24 10.50 5.86 -7.85
N GLY A 25 10.59 4.87 -8.74
CA GLY A 25 11.75 3.99 -8.81
C GLY A 25 11.99 3.25 -7.49
N SER A 26 13.22 3.31 -6.97
CA SER A 26 13.60 2.67 -5.70
C SER A 26 12.83 3.22 -4.48
N THR A 27 12.45 4.49 -4.51
CA THR A 27 11.70 5.13 -3.41
C THR A 27 10.23 4.72 -3.37
N ASN A 28 9.73 3.98 -4.38
CA ASN A 28 8.34 3.50 -4.42
C ASN A 28 7.98 2.62 -3.21
N VAL A 29 8.96 2.05 -2.50
CA VAL A 29 8.74 1.38 -1.22
C VAL A 29 8.03 2.27 -0.18
N PHE A 30 8.25 3.59 -0.21
CA PHE A 30 7.57 4.53 0.68
C PHE A 30 6.08 4.68 0.36
N ASN A 31 5.66 4.45 -0.89
CA ASN A 31 4.23 4.38 -1.23
C ASN A 31 3.55 3.20 -0.51
N ALA A 32 4.25 2.08 -0.37
CA ALA A 32 3.73 0.90 0.32
C ALA A 32 3.61 1.07 1.84
N VAL A 33 4.21 2.12 2.41
CA VAL A 33 3.97 2.52 3.80
C VAL A 33 2.90 3.60 3.86
N THR A 34 3.08 4.66 3.07
CA THR A 34 2.28 5.89 3.17
C THR A 34 0.82 5.66 2.75
N ILE A 35 0.58 4.99 1.62
CA ILE A 35 -0.77 4.85 1.07
C ILE A 35 -1.63 3.90 1.91
N PRO A 36 -1.16 2.71 2.31
CA PRO A 36 -1.90 1.88 3.27
C PRO A 36 -2.19 2.60 4.59
N THR A 37 -1.29 3.45 5.06
CA THR A 37 -1.52 4.27 6.26
C THR A 37 -2.66 5.27 6.03
N ILE A 38 -2.64 6.03 4.93
CA ILE A 38 -3.73 6.97 4.59
C ILE A 38 -5.06 6.23 4.47
N LEU A 39 -5.08 5.12 3.75
CA LEU A 39 -6.30 4.33 3.55
C LEU A 39 -6.79 3.70 4.86
N TYR A 40 -5.88 3.25 5.74
CA TYR A 40 -6.21 2.76 7.06
C TYR A 40 -6.93 3.82 7.90
N LEU A 41 -6.39 5.04 7.96
CA LEU A 41 -6.97 6.14 8.74
C LEU A 41 -8.37 6.51 8.26
N ASN A 42 -8.58 6.51 6.94
CA ASN A 42 -9.89 6.75 6.36
C ASN A 42 -10.84 5.58 6.63
N TYR A 43 -10.39 4.34 6.49
CA TYR A 43 -11.22 3.15 6.81
C TYR A 43 -11.63 3.09 8.28
N SER A 44 -10.84 3.69 9.18
CA SER A 44 -11.19 3.80 10.61
C SER A 44 -12.26 4.86 10.90
N LYS A 45 -12.43 5.87 10.04
CA LYS A 45 -13.32 7.01 10.27
C LYS A 45 -14.56 7.05 9.38
N PHE A 46 -14.46 6.53 8.17
CA PHE A 46 -15.50 6.60 7.15
C PHE A 46 -16.44 5.41 7.21
N SER A 47 -17.68 5.62 6.73
CA SER A 47 -18.55 4.51 6.39
C SER A 47 -17.96 3.69 5.24
N LEU A 48 -18.37 2.43 5.09
CA LEU A 48 -17.89 1.57 4.00
C LEU A 48 -18.14 2.22 2.62
N ARG A 49 -19.28 2.90 2.46
CA ARG A 49 -19.63 3.60 1.23
C ARG A 49 -18.62 4.70 0.90
N GLU A 50 -18.30 5.56 1.88
CA GLU A 50 -17.36 6.67 1.71
C GLU A 50 -15.93 6.20 1.47
N TYR A 51 -15.51 5.16 2.21
CA TYR A 51 -14.22 4.52 1.97
C TYR A 51 -14.11 3.95 0.55
N SER A 52 -15.14 3.23 0.09
CA SER A 52 -15.18 2.71 -1.28
C SER A 52 -15.16 3.83 -2.32
N THR A 53 -15.83 4.96 -2.05
CA THR A 53 -15.75 6.15 -2.92
C THR A 53 -14.33 6.74 -2.96
N LEU A 54 -13.63 6.85 -1.83
CA LEU A 54 -12.24 7.30 -1.79
C LEU A 54 -11.32 6.35 -2.59
N VAL A 55 -11.49 5.04 -2.44
CA VAL A 55 -10.71 4.04 -3.19
C VAL A 55 -11.00 4.15 -4.69
N LEU A 56 -12.27 4.30 -5.08
CA LEU A 56 -12.66 4.49 -6.48
C LEU A 56 -12.06 5.77 -7.07
N LEU A 57 -12.11 6.89 -6.34
CA LEU A 57 -11.51 8.14 -6.79
C LEU A 57 -9.98 8.02 -6.89
N SER A 58 -9.34 7.34 -5.94
CA SER A 58 -7.90 7.05 -5.99
C SER A 58 -7.55 6.19 -7.21
N PHE A 59 -8.41 5.23 -7.54
CA PHE A 59 -8.27 4.39 -8.73
C PHE A 59 -8.41 5.19 -10.02
N ILE A 60 -9.43 6.05 -10.13
CA ILE A 60 -9.61 6.94 -11.30
C ILE A 60 -8.40 7.86 -11.45
N MET A 61 -7.91 8.45 -10.36
CA MET A 61 -6.70 9.27 -10.38
C MET A 61 -5.46 8.48 -10.83
N ALA A 62 -5.29 7.25 -10.35
CA ALA A 62 -4.21 6.38 -10.80
C ALA A 62 -4.35 6.02 -12.28
N LEU A 63 -5.56 5.71 -12.76
CA LEU A 63 -5.84 5.44 -14.17
C LEU A 63 -5.45 6.63 -15.06
N LEU A 64 -5.79 7.85 -14.65
CA LEU A 64 -5.56 9.06 -15.44
C LEU A 64 -4.09 9.52 -15.42
N PHE A 65 -3.41 9.43 -14.28
CA PHE A 65 -2.11 10.09 -14.08
C PHE A 65 -0.97 9.15 -13.66
N PHE A 66 -1.26 7.99 -13.08
CA PHE A 66 -0.28 7.08 -12.49
C PHE A 66 -0.56 5.63 -12.89
N PHE A 67 -0.66 5.38 -14.19
CA PHE A 67 -1.17 4.12 -14.74
C PHE A 67 -0.46 2.87 -14.18
N GLN A 68 0.85 2.94 -13.93
CA GLN A 68 1.65 1.85 -13.33
C GLN A 68 1.26 1.51 -11.88
N GLN A 69 0.57 2.41 -11.18
CA GLN A 69 0.15 2.27 -9.78
C GLN A 69 -1.28 1.74 -9.64
N LEU A 70 -1.96 1.46 -10.75
CA LEU A 70 -3.38 1.13 -10.80
C LEU A 70 -3.73 -0.11 -9.95
N PHE A 71 -2.96 -1.19 -10.10
CA PHE A 71 -3.16 -2.40 -9.29
C PHE A 71 -2.67 -2.23 -7.84
N PHE A 72 -1.71 -1.35 -7.60
CA PHE A 72 -1.20 -1.04 -6.27
C PHE A 72 -2.25 -0.37 -5.39
N ILE A 73 -3.11 0.50 -5.94
CA ILE A 73 -4.21 1.13 -5.18
C ILE A 73 -5.14 0.07 -4.57
N PHE A 74 -5.56 -0.93 -5.35
CA PHE A 74 -6.42 -2.00 -4.84
C PHE A 74 -5.71 -2.83 -3.77
N PHE A 75 -4.46 -3.20 -4.04
CA PHE A 75 -3.65 -3.93 -3.08
C PHE A 75 -3.52 -3.15 -1.75
N TYR A 76 -3.20 -1.86 -1.80
CA TYR A 76 -3.08 -1.02 -0.60
C TYR A 76 -4.42 -0.86 0.13
N ALA A 77 -5.54 -0.77 -0.58
CA ALA A 77 -6.87 -0.72 0.03
C ALA A 77 -7.21 -2.02 0.78
N VAL A 78 -6.83 -3.18 0.23
CA VAL A 78 -6.98 -4.48 0.92
C VAL A 78 -6.07 -4.54 2.15
N MET A 79 -4.82 -4.12 2.02
CA MET A 79 -3.88 -4.10 3.14
C MET A 79 -4.32 -3.17 4.27
N ALA A 80 -4.89 -2.00 3.95
CA ALA A 80 -5.47 -1.10 4.96
C ALA A 80 -6.55 -1.77 5.81
N VAL A 81 -7.43 -2.56 5.18
CA VAL A 81 -8.47 -3.33 5.89
C VAL A 81 -7.83 -4.44 6.73
N LEU A 82 -6.86 -5.16 6.18
CA LEU A 82 -6.14 -6.23 6.87
C LEU A 82 -5.42 -5.71 8.12
N ILE A 83 -4.70 -4.59 7.99
CA ILE A 83 -4.00 -3.93 9.09
C ILE A 83 -4.97 -3.61 10.23
N LYS A 84 -6.14 -3.02 9.93
CA LYS A 84 -7.16 -2.72 10.96
C LYS A 84 -7.67 -3.95 11.67
N ARG A 85 -7.84 -5.07 10.95
CA ARG A 85 -8.25 -6.34 11.57
C ARG A 85 -7.17 -6.87 12.50
N ILE A 86 -5.91 -6.87 12.06
CA ILE A 86 -4.77 -7.36 12.84
C ILE A 86 -4.59 -6.54 14.11
N LEU A 87 -4.60 -5.21 14.01
CA LEU A 87 -4.42 -4.33 15.17
C LEU A 87 -5.58 -4.42 16.18
N ARG A 88 -6.80 -4.71 15.73
CA ARG A 88 -7.96 -4.91 16.63
C ARG A 88 -7.97 -6.26 17.35
N GLN A 89 -7.37 -7.29 16.76
CA GLN A 89 -7.38 -8.64 17.33
C GLN A 89 -6.32 -8.85 18.42
N ASN A 90 -5.61 -7.80 18.86
CA ASN A 90 -4.62 -7.84 19.93
C ASN A 90 -3.55 -8.94 19.75
N TYR A 91 -3.21 -9.27 18.50
CA TYR A 91 -2.10 -10.19 18.21
C TYR A 91 -0.79 -9.65 18.76
N SER A 92 0.14 -10.55 19.10
CA SER A 92 1.49 -10.16 19.46
C SER A 92 2.14 -9.38 18.30
N LYS A 93 3.01 -8.41 18.61
CA LYS A 93 3.70 -7.60 17.59
C LYS A 93 4.45 -8.47 16.57
N PHE A 94 5.04 -9.57 17.04
CA PHE A 94 5.71 -10.55 16.19
C PHE A 94 4.77 -11.23 15.21
N PHE A 95 3.59 -11.67 15.66
CA PHE A 95 2.62 -12.34 14.78
C PHE A 95 2.01 -11.36 13.77
N SER A 96 1.68 -10.15 14.21
CA SER A 96 1.26 -9.05 13.32
C SER A 96 2.31 -8.76 12.25
N PHE A 97 3.60 -8.75 12.64
CA PHE A 97 4.72 -8.55 11.71
C PHE A 97 4.78 -9.66 10.67
N LEU A 98 4.70 -10.93 11.07
CA LEU A 98 4.72 -12.04 10.13
C LEU A 98 3.56 -11.99 9.14
N ILE A 99 2.33 -11.75 9.61
CA ILE A 99 1.16 -11.67 8.72
C ILE A 99 1.34 -10.52 7.72
N LEU A 100 1.75 -9.35 8.18
CA LEU A 100 1.94 -8.20 7.30
C LEU A 100 3.11 -8.42 6.33
N ALA A 101 4.23 -8.97 6.77
CA ALA A 101 5.38 -9.23 5.90
C ALA A 101 5.06 -10.25 4.80
N VAL A 102 4.31 -11.31 5.14
CA VAL A 102 3.82 -12.29 4.15
C VAL A 102 2.77 -11.65 3.23
N GLY A 103 1.82 -10.90 3.79
CA GLY A 103 0.79 -10.21 3.02
C GLY A 103 1.35 -9.20 2.03
N PHE A 104 2.33 -8.39 2.45
CA PHE A 104 3.03 -7.47 1.56
C PHE A 104 3.92 -8.20 0.54
N GLY A 105 4.62 -9.26 0.94
CA GLY A 105 5.46 -10.04 0.02
C GLY A 105 4.64 -10.67 -1.10
N GLY A 106 3.58 -11.40 -0.75
CA GLY A 106 2.66 -12.00 -1.72
C GLY A 106 1.92 -10.94 -2.54
N GLY A 107 1.49 -9.86 -1.89
CA GLY A 107 0.85 -8.72 -2.53
C GLY A 107 1.72 -8.05 -3.58
N PHE A 108 2.97 -7.73 -3.27
CA PHE A 108 3.91 -7.15 -4.23
C PHE A 108 4.15 -8.09 -5.41
N TYR A 109 4.39 -9.38 -5.16
CA TYR A 109 4.57 -10.36 -6.22
C TYR A 109 3.36 -10.41 -7.17
N LEU A 110 2.15 -10.51 -6.61
CA LEU A 110 0.91 -10.56 -7.38
C LEU A 110 0.67 -9.25 -8.15
N THR A 111 0.76 -8.11 -7.47
CA THR A 111 0.52 -6.80 -8.07
C THR A 111 1.52 -6.50 -9.18
N LEU A 112 2.81 -6.79 -9.01
CA LEU A 112 3.81 -6.63 -10.07
C LEU A 112 3.54 -7.56 -11.25
N THR A 113 3.20 -8.82 -10.98
CA THR A 113 2.87 -9.79 -12.04
C THR A 113 1.65 -9.35 -12.84
N LEU A 114 0.59 -8.85 -12.17
CA LEU A 114 -0.60 -8.31 -12.83
C LEU A 114 -0.29 -7.06 -13.64
N THR A 115 0.52 -6.16 -13.08
CA THR A 115 0.93 -4.92 -13.75
C THR A 115 1.70 -5.22 -15.03
N ASP A 116 2.67 -6.14 -14.97
CA ASP A 116 3.46 -6.54 -16.14
C ASP A 116 2.61 -7.27 -17.19
N THR A 117 1.70 -8.16 -16.76
CA THR A 117 0.88 -8.97 -17.67
C THR A 117 -0.20 -8.14 -18.36
N ILE A 118 -0.86 -7.23 -17.63
CA ILE A 118 -2.03 -6.49 -18.15
C ILE A 118 -1.60 -5.16 -18.79
N LEU A 119 -0.61 -4.47 -18.21
CA LEU A 119 -0.16 -3.17 -18.72
C LEU A 119 1.06 -3.27 -19.65
N GLY A 120 1.61 -4.48 -19.84
CA GLY A 120 2.80 -4.69 -20.66
C GLY A 120 4.06 -4.03 -20.08
N THR A 121 4.10 -3.80 -18.76
CA THR A 121 5.30 -3.27 -18.11
C THR A 121 6.38 -4.34 -17.94
N ALA A 122 7.61 -3.90 -17.69
CA ALA A 122 8.75 -4.78 -17.44
C ALA A 122 9.28 -4.67 -16.00
N LEU A 123 8.42 -4.33 -15.03
CA LEU A 123 8.85 -4.00 -13.67
C LEU A 123 9.51 -5.20 -12.97
N ARG A 124 8.95 -6.40 -13.14
CA ARG A 124 9.54 -7.64 -12.61
C ARG A 124 10.84 -7.98 -13.32
N ASN A 125 10.96 -7.72 -14.62
CA ASN A 125 12.20 -7.92 -15.37
C ASN A 125 13.30 -6.95 -14.93
N VAL A 126 12.94 -5.70 -14.61
CA VAL A 126 13.86 -4.72 -14.01
C VAL A 126 14.30 -5.17 -12.61
N LEU A 127 13.40 -5.71 -11.78
CA LEU A 127 13.80 -6.26 -10.48
C LEU A 127 14.67 -7.51 -10.63
N ALA A 128 14.38 -8.36 -11.61
CA ALA A 128 15.19 -9.53 -11.93
C ALA A 128 16.59 -9.13 -12.42
N SER A 129 16.72 -8.05 -13.21
CA SER A 129 18.02 -7.56 -13.66
C SER A 129 18.85 -6.97 -12.51
N VAL A 130 18.21 -6.28 -11.56
CA VAL A 130 18.86 -5.83 -10.31
C VAL A 130 19.35 -7.03 -9.48
N ALA A 131 18.61 -8.14 -9.50
CA ALA A 131 19.01 -9.39 -8.87
C ALA A 131 19.99 -10.24 -9.71
N ALA A 132 20.58 -9.68 -10.79
CA ALA A 132 21.46 -10.38 -11.74
C ALA A 132 20.84 -11.68 -12.31
N GLY A 133 19.51 -11.72 -12.46
CA GLY A 133 18.75 -12.89 -12.91
C GLY A 133 18.62 -14.00 -11.86
N ASN A 134 19.13 -13.80 -10.63
CA ASN A 134 19.12 -14.81 -9.59
C ASN A 134 17.80 -14.77 -8.79
N SER A 135 17.02 -15.84 -8.90
CA SER A 135 15.74 -16.01 -8.20
C SER A 135 15.86 -15.89 -6.68
N ILE A 136 16.97 -16.33 -6.08
CA ILE A 136 17.19 -16.23 -4.62
C ILE A 136 17.36 -14.77 -4.20
N LEU A 137 18.16 -13.99 -4.93
CA LEU A 137 18.34 -12.56 -4.67
C LEU A 137 17.02 -11.79 -4.85
N LEU A 138 16.20 -12.18 -5.83
CA LEU A 138 14.87 -11.60 -6.03
C LEU A 138 13.93 -11.89 -4.85
N ILE A 139 13.93 -13.13 -4.35
CA ILE A 139 13.16 -13.51 -3.15
C ILE A 139 13.63 -12.69 -1.94
N LEU A 140 14.95 -12.59 -1.72
CA LEU A 140 15.51 -11.80 -0.63
C LEU A 140 15.10 -10.33 -0.73
N LEU A 141 15.10 -9.76 -1.93
CA LEU A 141 14.68 -8.37 -2.15
C LEU A 141 13.20 -8.16 -1.82
N TYR A 142 12.32 -9.08 -2.22
CA TYR A 142 10.90 -9.05 -1.82
C TYR A 142 10.74 -9.19 -0.30
N SER A 143 11.40 -10.18 0.31
CA SER A 143 11.32 -10.43 1.75
C SER A 143 11.84 -9.26 2.58
N PHE A 144 12.94 -8.64 2.16
CA PHE A 144 13.50 -7.47 2.85
C PHE A 144 12.54 -6.27 2.74
N THR A 145 12.03 -6.00 1.53
CA THR A 145 11.10 -4.89 1.28
C THR A 145 9.80 -5.07 2.05
N SER A 146 9.21 -6.27 2.02
CA SER A 146 7.96 -6.54 2.72
C SER A 146 8.13 -6.51 4.25
N SER A 147 9.27 -7.00 4.75
CA SER A 147 9.62 -6.92 6.18
C SER A 147 9.80 -5.46 6.62
N PHE A 148 10.50 -4.64 5.83
CA PHE A 148 10.66 -3.22 6.11
C PHE A 148 9.30 -2.52 6.19
N VAL A 149 8.42 -2.74 5.21
CA VAL A 149 7.08 -2.14 5.18
C VAL A 149 6.24 -2.60 6.37
N ALA A 150 6.25 -3.91 6.68
CA ALA A 150 5.53 -4.46 7.83
C ALA A 150 6.00 -3.85 9.15
N ALA A 151 7.32 -3.75 9.36
CA ALA A 151 7.90 -3.12 10.54
C ALA A 151 7.49 -1.64 10.63
N ALA A 152 7.61 -0.88 9.53
CA ALA A 152 7.23 0.53 9.49
C ALA A 152 5.76 0.73 9.88
N LEU A 153 4.84 -0.06 9.33
CA LEU A 153 3.40 0.06 9.62
C LEU A 153 3.05 -0.30 11.07
N ILE A 154 3.69 -1.33 11.64
CA ILE A 154 3.50 -1.71 13.05
C ILE A 154 4.00 -0.64 14.01
N LEU A 155 5.01 0.14 13.62
CA LEU A 155 5.52 1.25 14.42
C LEU A 155 4.67 2.52 14.25
N ILE A 156 4.35 2.89 13.01
CA ILE A 156 3.71 4.16 12.68
C ILE A 156 2.23 4.17 13.08
N ILE A 157 1.47 3.14 12.74
CA ILE A 157 0.02 3.18 12.88
C ILE A 157 -0.45 3.29 14.35
N PRO A 158 0.09 2.53 15.30
CA PRO A 158 -0.28 2.69 16.70
C PRO A 158 0.03 4.09 17.26
N GLU A 159 1.11 4.73 16.80
CA GLU A 159 1.45 6.09 17.22
C GLU A 159 0.51 7.14 16.63
N ILE A 160 -0.01 6.91 15.43
CA ILE A 160 -1.05 7.77 14.85
C ILE A 160 -2.38 7.58 15.60
N ASP A 161 -2.76 6.34 15.89
CA ASP A 161 -4.03 6.04 16.59
C ASP A 161 -4.08 6.64 18.00
N LYS A 162 -2.95 6.71 18.72
CA LYS A 162 -2.88 7.39 20.02
C LYS A 162 -3.20 8.89 19.97
N ARG A 163 -3.10 9.51 18.79
CA ARG A 163 -3.26 10.96 18.58
C ARG A 163 -4.62 11.32 17.95
N LEU A 164 -5.47 10.34 17.67
CA LEU A 164 -6.78 10.50 17.04
C LEU A 164 -7.93 10.36 18.05
#